data_AF-A0A9Q3JK86-F1
#
_entry.id   AF-A0A9Q3JK86-F1
#
_cell.length_a   1.000
_cell.length_b   1.000
_cell.length_c   1.000
_cell.angle_alpha   90.00
_cell.angle_beta   90.00
_cell.angle_gamma   90.00
#
_symmetry.space_group_name_H-M   'P 1'
#
loop_
_entity.id
_entity.type
_entity.pdbx_description
1 polymer ?
#
loop_
_entity_poly.entity_id
_entity_poly.type
_entity_poly.pdbx_seq_one_letter_code
_entity_poly.pdbx_strand_id
1 'polypeptide(L)'
;MSSKALTRRQARWAEFLSEFHFTITYCPGRLATLPDALSPWDYMYPERGVDFISKNPHNCHQVIKQDGIQESIFFSIKVEIFSDLVDKIQKEVWQDKDYKEILKKLERGESVTD
;
A
#
# COMPACT_ATOMS: atom_id res chain seq x y z
N MET A 1 27.48 -21.29 -5.95
CA MET A 1 26.13 -20.76 -5.66
C MET A 1 25.95 -19.50 -6.48
N SER A 2 25.13 -19.50 -7.53
CA SER A 2 24.84 -18.27 -8.29
C SER A 2 23.84 -17.44 -7.49
N SER A 3 24.25 -16.26 -7.01
CA SER A 3 23.36 -15.33 -6.32
C SER A 3 22.47 -14.62 -7.35
N LYS A 4 21.29 -15.19 -7.60
CA LYS A 4 20.24 -14.47 -8.35
C LYS A 4 19.61 -13.45 -7.41
N ALA A 5 19.46 -12.22 -7.88
CA ALA A 5 18.73 -11.19 -7.14
C ALA A 5 17.26 -11.64 -6.98
N LEU A 6 16.78 -11.68 -5.75
CA LEU A 6 15.39 -12.03 -5.45
C LEU A 6 14.46 -10.84 -5.77
N THR A 7 13.28 -11.15 -6.27
CA THR A 7 12.20 -10.15 -6.33
C THR A 7 11.77 -9.74 -4.92
N ARG A 8 11.13 -8.56 -4.78
CA ARG A 8 10.66 -8.06 -3.48
C ARG A 8 9.77 -9.07 -2.74
N ARG A 9 8.88 -9.76 -3.46
CA ARG A 9 8.02 -10.80 -2.87
C ARG A 9 8.85 -11.98 -2.38
N GLN A 10 9.79 -12.47 -3.18
CA GLN A 10 10.65 -13.58 -2.78
C GLN A 10 11.53 -13.24 -1.57
N ALA A 11 12.10 -12.02 -1.50
CA ALA A 11 12.90 -11.58 -0.35
C ALA A 11 12.07 -11.55 0.94
N ARG A 12 10.87 -10.98 0.90
CA ARG A 12 9.96 -10.93 2.06
C ARG A 12 9.56 -12.33 2.56
N TRP A 13 9.31 -13.26 1.65
CA TRP A 13 9.04 -14.65 2.02
C TRP A 13 10.29 -15.38 2.49
N ALA A 14 11.47 -15.08 1.94
CA ALA A 14 12.73 -15.71 2.35
C ALA A 14 13.09 -15.35 3.80
N GLU A 15 12.84 -14.11 4.24
CA GLU A 15 13.00 -13.70 5.64
C GLU A 15 12.14 -14.54 6.58
N PHE A 16 10.84 -14.65 6.30
CA PHE A 16 9.91 -15.45 7.10
C PHE A 16 10.28 -16.94 7.10
N LEU A 17 10.58 -17.48 5.92
CA LEU A 17 10.88 -18.90 5.76
C LEU A 17 12.22 -19.30 6.39
N SER A 18 13.15 -18.36 6.58
CA SER A 18 14.45 -18.64 7.22
C SER A 18 14.34 -19.14 8.66
N GLU A 19 13.20 -18.90 9.32
CA GLU A 19 12.90 -19.41 10.66
C GLU A 19 12.63 -20.94 10.70
N PHE A 20 12.46 -21.57 9.52
CA PHE A 20 12.10 -22.99 9.40
C PHE A 20 13.19 -23.81 8.70
N HIS A 21 13.29 -25.09 9.05
CA HIS A 21 14.11 -26.05 8.31
C HIS A 21 13.24 -26.81 7.29
N PHE A 22 13.34 -26.43 6.01
CA PHE A 22 12.50 -26.99 4.95
C PHE A 22 13.27 -27.11 3.63
N THR A 23 12.71 -27.87 2.69
CA THR A 23 13.19 -27.98 1.31
C THR A 23 12.04 -27.67 0.35
N ILE A 24 12.26 -26.79 -0.62
CA ILE A 24 11.26 -26.48 -1.65
C ILE A 24 11.36 -27.52 -2.76
N THR A 25 10.30 -28.31 -2.95
CA THR A 25 10.17 -29.25 -4.06
C THR A 25 9.02 -28.86 -4.97
N TYR A 26 9.21 -28.97 -6.28
CA TYR A 26 8.12 -28.76 -7.24
C TYR A 26 7.12 -29.91 -7.16
N CYS A 27 5.84 -29.59 -6.95
CA CYS A 27 4.75 -30.55 -6.98
C CYS A 27 3.88 -30.27 -8.22
N PRO A 28 3.76 -31.23 -9.17
CA PRO A 28 2.87 -31.07 -10.31
C PRO A 28 1.40 -31.04 -9.85
N GLY A 29 0.55 -30.28 -10.54
CA GLY A 29 -0.83 -30.00 -10.11
C GLY A 29 -1.68 -31.24 -9.80
N ARG A 30 -1.48 -32.34 -10.52
CA ARG A 30 -2.17 -33.63 -10.25
C ARG A 30 -1.90 -34.18 -8.85
N LEU A 31 -0.76 -33.85 -8.24
CA LEU A 31 -0.38 -34.25 -6.88
C LEU A 31 -0.70 -33.17 -5.85
N ALA A 32 -1.13 -31.99 -6.28
CA ALA A 32 -1.49 -30.86 -5.42
C ALA A 32 -3.01 -30.74 -5.20
N THR A 33 -3.77 -31.84 -5.36
CA THR A 33 -5.24 -31.82 -5.26
C THR A 33 -5.76 -31.41 -3.89
N LEU A 34 -5.06 -31.80 -2.82
CA LEU A 34 -5.44 -31.43 -1.46
C LEU A 34 -5.25 -29.93 -1.19
N PRO A 35 -4.06 -29.33 -1.39
CA PRO A 35 -3.90 -27.89 -1.19
C PRO A 35 -4.75 -27.07 -2.18
N ASP A 36 -5.02 -27.58 -3.38
CA ASP A 36 -5.93 -26.94 -4.33
C ASP A 36 -7.38 -26.95 -3.83
N ALA A 37 -7.87 -28.09 -3.33
CA ALA A 37 -9.21 -28.21 -2.75
C ALA A 37 -9.40 -27.42 -1.44
N LEU A 38 -8.32 -27.27 -0.66
CA LEU A 38 -8.28 -26.46 0.56
C LEU A 38 -8.00 -24.98 0.28
N SER A 39 -7.59 -24.62 -0.94
CA SER A 39 -7.38 -23.23 -1.29
C SER A 39 -8.74 -22.51 -1.21
N PRO A 40 -8.82 -21.35 -0.52
CA PRO A 40 -10.10 -20.73 -0.24
C PRO A 40 -10.86 -20.36 -1.52
N TRP A 41 -12.10 -20.83 -1.63
CA TRP A 41 -13.05 -20.50 -2.69
C TRP A 41 -13.40 -19.00 -2.68
N ASP A 42 -14.02 -18.49 -3.76
CA ASP A 42 -14.35 -17.06 -3.99
C ASP A 42 -14.94 -16.31 -2.78
N TYR A 43 -15.63 -16.97 -1.84
CA TYR A 43 -16.19 -16.34 -0.64
C TYR A 43 -15.16 -15.82 0.37
N MET A 44 -13.90 -16.23 0.25
CA MET A 44 -12.78 -15.85 1.13
C MET A 44 -11.97 -14.68 0.57
N TYR A 45 -12.19 -14.33 -0.69
CA TYR A 45 -11.69 -13.10 -1.26
C TYR A 45 -12.63 -11.96 -0.87
N PRO A 46 -12.10 -10.80 -0.47
CA PRO A 46 -12.92 -9.63 -0.26
C PRO A 46 -13.60 -9.24 -1.58
N GLU A 47 -14.86 -8.81 -1.48
CA GLU A 47 -15.53 -8.14 -2.59
C GLU A 47 -14.75 -6.88 -3.01
N ARG A 48 -15.04 -6.39 -4.21
CA ARG A 48 -14.34 -5.22 -4.74
C ARG A 48 -14.54 -4.02 -3.80
N GLY A 49 -13.44 -3.47 -3.28
CA GLY A 49 -13.47 -2.30 -2.39
C GLY A 49 -13.53 -2.61 -0.89
N VAL A 50 -13.53 -3.89 -0.49
CA VAL A 50 -13.29 -4.28 0.91
C VAL A 50 -11.86 -4.80 1.08
N ASP A 51 -11.26 -4.48 2.22
CA ASP A 51 -9.88 -4.89 2.51
C ASP A 51 -9.80 -6.39 2.83
N PHE A 52 -8.74 -7.05 2.38
CA PHE A 52 -8.46 -8.47 2.70
C PHE A 52 -8.43 -8.74 4.21
N ILE A 53 -7.99 -7.76 5.01
CA ILE A 53 -7.92 -7.84 6.47
C ILE A 53 -9.32 -8.02 7.07
N SER A 54 -10.36 -7.42 6.47
CA SER A 54 -11.73 -7.52 6.98
C SER A 54 -12.29 -8.96 6.93
N LYS A 55 -11.92 -9.72 5.90
CA LYS A 55 -12.36 -11.12 5.70
C LYS A 55 -11.42 -12.14 6.35
N ASN A 56 -10.13 -11.83 6.47
CA ASN A 56 -9.15 -12.72 7.07
C ASN A 56 -8.17 -11.94 7.99
N PRO A 57 -8.64 -11.52 9.19
CA PRO A 57 -7.86 -10.69 10.09
C PRO A 57 -6.63 -11.42 10.65
N HIS A 58 -6.63 -12.75 10.66
CA HIS A 58 -5.51 -13.55 11.17
C HIS A 58 -4.32 -13.63 10.20
N ASN A 59 -4.50 -13.19 8.95
CA ASN A 59 -3.44 -13.18 7.93
C ASN A 59 -2.72 -11.82 7.83
N CYS A 60 -2.97 -10.89 8.78
CA CYS A 60 -2.18 -9.69 8.90
C CYS A 60 -0.89 -10.01 9.67
N HIS A 61 0.24 -9.97 8.99
CA HIS A 61 1.55 -10.08 9.62
C HIS A 61 2.29 -8.76 9.48
N GLN A 62 2.66 -8.19 10.63
CA GLN A 62 3.53 -7.02 10.67
C GLN A 62 4.91 -7.41 10.14
N VAL A 63 5.28 -6.86 8.99
CA VAL A 63 6.56 -7.16 8.32
C VAL A 63 7.73 -6.57 9.09
N ILE A 64 7.51 -5.42 9.72
CA ILE A 64 8.51 -4.69 10.48
C ILE A 64 8.21 -4.93 11.96
N LYS A 65 8.87 -5.94 12.54
CA LYS A 65 8.80 -6.21 13.98
C LYS A 65 9.32 -4.98 14.72
N GLN A 66 8.52 -4.38 15.61
CA GLN A 66 8.89 -3.14 16.31
C GLN A 66 10.10 -3.31 17.23
N ASP A 67 10.40 -4.54 17.62
CA ASP A 67 11.47 -4.89 18.55
C ASP A 67 12.89 -4.71 17.98
N GLY A 68 13.00 -4.30 16.71
CA GLY A 68 14.27 -4.07 16.01
C GLY A 68 14.34 -2.72 15.31
N ILE A 69 13.44 -1.77 15.62
CA ILE A 69 13.63 -0.37 15.20
C ILE A 69 14.74 0.21 16.08
N GLN A 70 15.99 -0.19 15.82
CA GLN A 70 17.03 0.83 15.84
C GLN A 70 16.54 1.92 14.91
N GLU A 71 16.66 3.16 15.34
CA GLU A 71 16.22 4.39 14.68
C GLU A 71 16.88 4.62 13.30
N SER A 72 17.34 3.57 12.62
CA SER A 72 17.96 3.59 11.32
C SER A 72 16.91 3.46 10.23
N ILE A 73 16.63 4.62 9.62
CA ILE A 73 15.92 4.80 8.37
C ILE A 73 14.43 4.49 8.48
N PHE A 74 13.75 5.25 9.34
CA PHE A 74 12.50 5.83 8.83
C PHE A 74 12.84 6.42 7.47
N PHE A 75 12.08 6.06 6.42
CA PHE A 75 11.86 6.98 5.32
C PHE A 75 11.18 8.19 5.97
N SER A 76 11.97 9.02 6.64
CA SER A 76 11.56 10.30 7.14
C SER A 76 11.43 11.10 5.87
N ILE A 77 10.27 10.97 5.21
CA ILE A 77 9.75 12.08 4.46
C ILE A 77 9.69 13.16 5.54
N LYS A 78 10.73 13.99 5.58
CA LYS A 78 10.63 15.31 6.18
C LYS A 78 9.56 15.98 5.34
N VAL A 79 8.31 15.76 5.72
CA VAL A 79 7.31 16.79 5.55
C VAL A 79 7.80 17.85 6.51
N GLU A 80 8.78 18.65 6.05
CA GLU A 80 9.00 19.95 6.64
C GLU A 80 7.60 20.52 6.71
N ILE A 81 7.11 20.72 7.94
CA ILE A 81 5.78 21.27 8.16
C ILE A 81 5.87 22.63 7.49
N PHE A 82 5.38 22.67 6.26
CA PHE A 82 5.57 23.81 5.42
C PHE A 82 4.53 24.84 5.85
N SER A 83 4.75 25.47 7.00
CA SER A 83 4.04 26.71 7.36
C SER A 83 4.06 27.67 6.17
N ASP A 84 5.20 27.72 5.49
CA ASP A 84 5.46 28.63 4.39
C ASP A 84 4.84 28.17 3.07
N LEU A 85 4.57 26.87 2.87
CA LEU A 85 3.95 26.35 1.65
C LEU A 85 2.44 26.56 1.68
N VAL A 86 1.79 26.49 2.84
CA VAL A 86 0.38 26.88 2.96
C VAL A 86 0.23 28.36 2.62
N ASP A 87 1.09 29.21 3.18
CA ASP A 87 1.09 30.65 2.88
C ASP A 87 1.42 30.94 1.41
N LYS A 88 2.33 30.17 0.81
CA LYS A 88 2.68 30.29 -0.60
C LYS A 88 1.55 29.83 -1.52
N ILE A 89 0.94 28.68 -1.24
CA ILE A 89 -0.24 28.17 -1.96
C ILE A 89 -1.37 29.18 -1.86
N GLN A 90 -1.66 29.71 -0.67
CA GLN A 90 -2.69 30.74 -0.53
C GLN A 90 -2.38 31.96 -1.40
N LYS A 91 -1.16 32.50 -1.35
CA LYS A 91 -0.76 33.63 -2.21
C LYS A 91 -0.91 33.32 -3.70
N GLU A 92 -0.53 32.13 -4.14
CA GLU A 92 -0.61 31.71 -5.54
C GLU A 92 -2.06 31.48 -5.99
N VAL A 93 -2.90 30.84 -5.17
CA VAL A 93 -4.34 30.65 -5.42
C VAL A 93 -5.06 32.00 -5.54
N TRP A 94 -4.69 32.99 -4.72
CA TRP A 94 -5.24 34.35 -4.84
C TRP A 94 -4.78 35.10 -6.11
N GLN A 95 -3.78 34.61 -6.82
CA GLN A 95 -3.37 35.16 -8.14
C GLN A 95 -3.91 34.34 -9.30
N ASP A 96 -4.40 33.13 -9.05
CA ASP A 96 -4.98 32.25 -10.06
C ASP A 96 -6.22 32.88 -10.71
N LYS A 97 -6.23 32.88 -12.04
CA LYS A 97 -7.30 33.47 -12.85
C LYS A 97 -8.54 32.59 -12.83
N ASP A 98 -8.36 31.28 -12.86
CA ASP A 98 -9.46 30.32 -12.91
C ASP A 98 -10.22 30.32 -11.58
N TYR A 99 -9.47 30.35 -10.47
CA TYR A 99 -10.04 30.52 -9.13
C TYR A 99 -10.87 31.81 -8.99
N LYS A 100 -10.35 32.95 -9.48
CA LYS A 100 -11.09 34.23 -9.48
C LYS A 100 -12.34 34.19 -10.34
N GLU A 101 -12.29 33.49 -11.47
CA GLU A 101 -13.45 33.35 -12.35
C GLU A 101 -14.54 32.50 -11.69
N ILE A 102 -14.15 31.41 -11.01
CA ILE A 102 -15.05 30.57 -10.23
C ILE A 102 -15.70 31.39 -9.11
N LEU A 103 -14.94 32.17 -8.34
CA LEU A 103 -15.50 33.04 -7.30
C LEU A 103 -16.53 34.03 -7.86
N LYS A 104 -16.23 34.67 -9.00
CA LYS A 104 -17.18 35.57 -9.66
C LYS A 104 -18.45 34.87 -10.16
N LYS A 105 -18.34 33.62 -10.62
CA LYS A 105 -19.51 32.81 -11.02
C LYS A 105 -20.37 32.47 -9.81
N LEU A 106 -19.73 32.10 -8.69
CA LEU A 106 -20.43 31.82 -7.42
C LEU A 106 -21.11 33.06 -6.84
N GLU A 107 -20.46 34.23 -6.86
CA GLU A 107 -21.07 35.50 -6.43
C GLU A 107 -22.30 35.89 -7.28
N ARG A 108 -22.34 35.45 -8.54
CA ARG A 108 -23.46 35.66 -9.47
C ARG A 108 -24.52 34.56 -9.38
N GLY A 109 -24.32 33.54 -8.54
CA GLY A 109 -25.24 32.41 -8.37
C GLY A 109 -25.29 31.44 -9.55
N GLU A 110 -24.27 31.47 -10.42
CA GLU A 110 -24.17 30.59 -11.59
C GLU A 110 -23.60 29.22 -11.19
N SER A 111 -24.10 28.14 -11.80
CA SER A 111 -23.57 26.79 -11.59
C SER A 111 -22.17 26.69 -12.20
N VAL A 112 -21.19 26.30 -11.38
CA VAL A 112 -19.83 25.99 -11.83
C VAL A 112 -19.82 24.51 -12.24
N THR A 113 -19.84 24.24 -13.54
CA THR A 113 -19.62 22.88 -14.09
C THR A 113 -18.24 22.80 -14.73
N ASP A 114 -17.61 21.62 -14.62
CA ASP A 114 -16.27 21.28 -15.12
C ASP A 114 -16.04 21.58 -16.61
#